data_AF-A0A1Q9NQX1-F1
#
_entry.id   AF-A0A1Q9NQX1-F1
#
_cell.length_a   1.000
_cell.length_b   1.000
_cell.length_c   1.000
_cell.angle_alpha   90.00
_cell.angle_beta   90.00
_cell.angle_gamma   90.00
#
_symmetry.space_group_name_H-M   'P 1'
#
loop_
_entity.id
_entity.type
_entity.pdbx_description
1 polymer ?
#
loop_
_entity_poly.entity_id
_entity_poly.type
_entity_poly.pdbx_seq_one_letter_code
_entity_poly.pdbx_strand_id
1 'polypeptide(L)'
;METETKRPNHTIPLEQLIVTKTLSKNPQDYRANNHSALVAKQLVKEGVHLQSGMKVQYVVTDHINTKAHERVKPLQKIDLNNYQDEIDIEWYAKKLDEAFKNIIPPEYYTRNQSKSKNKSLTTFGI
;
A
#
# COMPACT_ATOMS: atom_id res chain seq x y z
N MET A 1 -14.75 31.55 14.63
CA MET A 1 -14.61 30.23 15.26
C MET A 1 -15.21 29.22 14.29
N GLU A 2 -14.46 28.83 13.26
CA GLU A 2 -14.89 27.80 12.31
C GLU A 2 -14.26 26.48 12.75
N THR A 3 -15.11 25.50 13.04
CA THR A 3 -14.69 24.16 13.42
C THR A 3 -14.24 23.42 12.16
N GLU A 4 -12.93 23.34 11.94
CA GLU A 4 -12.32 22.34 11.06
C GLU A 4 -12.78 20.96 11.52
N THR A 5 -13.51 20.26 10.63
CA THR A 5 -13.95 18.89 10.82
C THR A 5 -12.74 17.98 10.95
N LYS A 6 -12.30 17.75 12.19
CA LYS A 6 -11.36 16.70 12.57
C LYS A 6 -11.95 15.37 12.10
N ARG A 7 -11.44 14.85 10.98
CA ARG A 7 -11.77 13.50 10.51
C ARG A 7 -11.46 12.54 11.66
N PRO A 8 -12.41 11.67 12.09
CA PRO A 8 -12.12 10.73 13.16
C PRO A 8 -10.93 9.87 12.74
N ASN A 9 -9.95 9.71 13.64
CA ASN A 9 -8.83 8.77 13.48
C ASN A 9 -9.42 7.38 13.28
N HIS A 10 -9.57 6.95 12.03
CA HIS A 10 -10.00 5.60 11.71
C HIS A 10 -8.73 4.75 11.58
N THR A 11 -8.30 4.20 12.72
CA THR A 11 -7.23 3.22 12.80
C THR A 11 -7.65 2.00 11.97
N ILE A 12 -6.96 1.77 10.85
CA ILE A 12 -7.20 0.58 10.01
C ILE A 12 -6.55 -0.63 10.70
N PRO A 13 -7.29 -1.72 10.97
CA PRO A 13 -6.72 -2.93 11.56
C PRO A 13 -5.61 -3.51 10.69
N LEU A 14 -4.52 -3.96 11.32
CA LEU A 14 -3.36 -4.54 10.62
C LEU A 14 -3.78 -5.71 9.71
N GLU A 15 -4.73 -6.53 10.14
CA GLU A 15 -5.21 -7.69 9.39
C GLU A 15 -5.75 -7.33 8.00
N GLN A 16 -6.30 -6.13 7.85
CA GLN A 16 -6.81 -5.62 6.57
C GLN A 16 -5.69 -5.13 5.64
N LEU A 17 -4.51 -4.88 6.19
CA LEU A 17 -3.33 -4.39 5.47
C LEU A 17 -2.40 -5.54 5.03
N ILE A 18 -2.55 -6.74 5.59
CA ILE A 18 -1.70 -7.88 5.25
C ILE A 18 -1.93 -8.32 3.81
N VAL A 19 -0.87 -8.25 3.00
CA VAL A 19 -0.84 -8.81 1.65
C VAL A 19 -0.26 -10.21 1.73
N THR A 20 -1.04 -11.20 1.25
CA THR A 20 -0.58 -12.59 1.12
C THR A 20 -0.27 -12.92 -0.33
N LYS A 21 0.93 -13.46 -0.60
CA LYS A 21 1.32 -13.92 -1.94
C LYS A 21 1.99 -15.28 -1.89
N THR A 22 1.66 -16.12 -2.87
CA THR A 22 2.36 -17.38 -3.13
C THR A 22 3.61 -17.12 -3.94
N LEU A 23 4.75 -17.64 -3.49
CA LEU A 23 6.00 -17.59 -4.24
C LEU A 23 5.90 -18.53 -5.43
N SER A 24 6.11 -18.00 -6.63
CA SER A 24 6.13 -18.77 -7.88
C SER A 24 7.50 -19.35 -8.21
N LYS A 25 8.54 -18.91 -7.50
CA LYS A 25 9.95 -19.31 -7.68
C LYS A 25 10.64 -19.36 -6.32
N ASN A 26 11.83 -19.94 -6.26
CA ASN A 26 12.63 -19.83 -5.05
C ASN A 26 13.14 -18.38 -4.89
N PRO A 27 13.36 -17.91 -3.64
CA PRO A 27 13.81 -16.55 -3.36
C PRO A 27 15.06 -16.12 -4.16
N GLN A 28 15.99 -17.06 -4.39
CA GLN A 28 17.25 -16.83 -5.12
C GLN A 28 17.06 -16.67 -6.63
N ASP A 29 15.98 -17.23 -7.19
CA ASP A 29 15.71 -17.20 -8.64
C ASP A 29 15.03 -15.88 -9.09
N TYR A 30 14.66 -15.02 -8.14
CA TYR A 30 14.03 -13.74 -8.42
C TYR A 30 15.05 -12.67 -8.83
N ARG A 31 15.11 -12.40 -10.14
CA ARG A 31 15.83 -11.25 -10.70
C ARG A 31 15.11 -9.91 -10.46
N ALA A 32 13.78 -9.93 -10.41
CA ALA A 32 12.97 -8.74 -10.19
C ALA A 32 12.88 -8.36 -8.71
N ASN A 33 12.69 -7.07 -8.45
CA ASN A 33 12.45 -6.51 -7.11
C ASN A 33 10.97 -6.16 -6.90
N ASN A 34 10.09 -7.12 -7.19
CA ASN A 34 8.68 -7.00 -6.80
C ASN A 34 8.51 -7.26 -5.30
N HIS A 35 7.37 -6.89 -4.73
CA HIS A 35 7.12 -6.97 -3.29
C HIS A 35 7.33 -8.38 -2.71
N SER A 36 6.79 -9.42 -3.35
CA SER A 36 6.93 -10.79 -2.86
C SER A 36 8.38 -11.28 -2.90
N ALA A 37 9.16 -10.92 -3.94
CA ALA A 37 10.58 -11.24 -4.02
C ALA A 37 11.39 -10.51 -2.95
N LEU A 38 11.08 -9.24 -2.69
CA LEU A 38 11.75 -8.45 -1.66
C LEU A 38 11.53 -9.05 -0.27
N VAL A 39 10.29 -9.41 0.06
CA VAL A 39 9.93 -10.07 1.32
C VAL A 39 10.61 -11.43 1.45
N ALA A 40 10.58 -12.24 0.38
CA ALA A 40 11.25 -13.54 0.38
C ALA A 40 12.76 -13.40 0.64
N LYS A 41 13.42 -12.42 0.01
CA LYS A 41 14.83 -12.12 0.24
C LYS A 41 15.11 -11.64 1.67
N GLN A 42 14.22 -10.85 2.27
CA GLN A 42 14.35 -10.42 3.67
C GLN A 42 14.25 -11.61 4.63
N LEU A 43 13.25 -12.46 4.46
CA LEU A 43 13.04 -13.64 5.30
C LEU A 43 14.21 -14.64 5.20
N VAL A 44 14.74 -14.88 3.99
CA VAL A 44 15.92 -15.73 3.81
C VAL A 44 17.16 -15.16 4.51
N LYS A 45 17.35 -13.84 4.51
CA LYS A 45 18.44 -13.20 5.26
C LYS A 45 18.32 -13.40 6.78
N GLU A 46 17.11 -13.59 7.27
CA GLU A 46 16.80 -13.90 8.67
C GLU A 46 16.85 -15.40 8.98
N GLY A 47 17.30 -16.23 8.03
CA GLY A 47 17.45 -17.66 8.19
C GLY A 47 16.18 -18.48 7.91
N VAL A 48 15.10 -17.84 7.45
CA VAL A 48 13.86 -18.54 7.10
C VAL A 48 14.06 -19.31 5.79
N HIS A 49 13.82 -20.61 5.84
CA HIS A 49 13.85 -21.46 4.65
C HIS A 49 12.55 -21.31 3.86
N LEU A 50 12.65 -20.72 2.67
CA LEU A 50 11.52 -20.52 1.77
C LEU A 50 11.75 -21.23 0.43
N GLN A 51 10.69 -21.82 -0.09
CA GLN A 51 10.66 -22.54 -1.36
C GLN A 51 9.50 -22.04 -2.23
N SER A 52 9.57 -22.33 -3.53
CA SER A 52 8.43 -22.15 -4.43
C SER A 52 7.17 -22.85 -3.89
N GLY A 53 6.01 -22.25 -4.12
CA GLY A 53 4.72 -22.72 -3.61
C GLY A 53 4.38 -22.26 -2.20
N MET A 54 5.35 -21.78 -1.41
CA MET A 54 5.09 -21.24 -0.07
C MET A 54 4.44 -19.87 -0.14
N LYS A 55 3.66 -19.53 0.90
CA LYS A 55 3.05 -18.21 1.07
C LYS A 55 3.96 -17.30 1.88
N VAL A 56 4.03 -16.04 1.48
CA VAL A 56 4.62 -14.96 2.26
C VAL A 56 3.56 -13.92 2.58
N GLN A 57 3.67 -13.35 3.78
CA GLN A 57 2.79 -12.31 4.29
C GLN A 57 3.61 -11.07 4.61
N TYR A 58 3.12 -9.92 4.18
CA TYR A 58 3.83 -8.66 4.31
C TYR A 58 2.88 -7.48 4.28
N VAL A 59 3.39 -6.32 4.66
CA VAL A 59 2.76 -5.02 4.43
C VAL A 59 3.63 -4.15 3.54
N VAL A 60 3.00 -3.17 2.88
CA VAL A 60 3.70 -2.16 2.08
C VAL A 60 3.91 -0.92 2.93
N THR A 61 5.16 -0.47 3.02
CA THR A 61 5.59 0.59 3.94
C THR A 61 5.98 1.89 3.24
N ASP A 62 6.80 1.79 2.18
CA ASP A 62 7.13 2.93 1.32
C ASP A 62 7.37 2.42 -0.10
N HIS A 63 6.32 2.29 -0.89
CA HIS A 63 6.38 1.62 -2.20
C HIS A 63 7.41 2.24 -3.16
N ILE A 64 7.69 3.54 -3.02
CA ILE A 64 8.56 4.29 -3.92
C ILE A 64 9.98 4.49 -3.37
N ASN A 65 10.30 3.94 -2.19
CA ASN A 65 11.62 4.10 -1.57
C ASN A 65 12.76 3.69 -2.52
N THR A 66 13.86 4.45 -2.51
CA THR A 66 15.05 4.12 -3.30
C THR A 66 15.70 2.81 -2.83
N LYS A 67 15.64 2.53 -1.52
CA LYS A 67 16.07 1.29 -0.91
C LYS A 67 14.95 0.25 -1.02
N ALA A 68 15.14 -0.72 -1.91
CA ALA A 68 14.09 -1.70 -2.20
C ALA A 68 13.62 -2.51 -0.97
N HIS A 69 14.47 -2.73 0.04
CA HIS A 69 14.09 -3.45 1.26
C HIS A 69 13.18 -2.64 2.19
N GLU A 70 13.17 -1.31 2.10
CA GLU A 70 12.29 -0.43 2.88
C GLU A 70 10.88 -0.35 2.30
N ARG A 71 10.66 -0.88 1.09
CA ARG A 71 9.36 -0.79 0.41
C ARG A 71 8.29 -1.68 1.03
N VAL A 72 8.72 -2.75 1.68
CA VAL A 72 7.87 -3.79 2.22
C VAL A 72 8.50 -4.37 3.47
N LYS A 73 7.67 -4.71 4.46
CA LYS A 73 8.09 -5.44 5.65
C LYS A 73 7.36 -6.79 5.75
N PRO A 74 8.08 -7.90 5.98
CA PRO A 74 7.49 -9.15 6.42
C PRO A 74 6.67 -8.93 7.69
N LEU A 75 5.56 -9.65 7.83
CA LEU A 75 4.65 -9.51 8.97
C LEU A 75 5.36 -9.67 10.32
N GLN A 76 6.38 -10.55 10.38
CA GLN A 76 7.18 -10.83 11.58
C GLN A 76 8.01 -9.63 12.06
N LYS A 77 8.21 -8.60 11.22
CA LYS A 77 9.05 -7.43 11.51
C LYS A 77 8.26 -6.15 11.79
N ILE A 78 6.93 -6.24 11.77
CA ILE A 78 6.07 -5.08 11.99
C ILE A 78 5.97 -4.81 13.49
N ASP A 79 6.12 -3.54 13.88
CA ASP A 79 5.77 -3.10 15.23
C ASP A 79 4.25 -2.99 15.35
N LEU A 80 3.63 -3.92 16.07
CA LEU A 80 2.18 -3.96 16.26
C LEU A 80 1.61 -2.72 16.97
N ASN A 81 2.44 -1.96 17.68
CA ASN A 81 2.00 -0.75 18.39
C ASN A 81 2.04 0.49 17.50
N ASN A 82 2.92 0.53 16.50
CA ASN A 82 3.22 1.74 15.72
C ASN A 82 3.18 1.53 14.20
N TYR A 83 2.65 0.39 13.71
CA TYR A 83 2.62 0.09 12.28
C TYR A 83 1.94 1.17 11.44
N GLN A 84 1.00 1.93 11.99
CA GLN A 84 0.22 2.92 11.23
C GLN A 84 1.10 4.01 10.61
N ASP A 85 2.17 4.41 11.30
CA ASP A 85 3.11 5.42 10.84
C ASP A 85 4.08 4.88 9.79
N GLU A 86 4.19 3.56 9.67
CA GLU A 86 5.09 2.89 8.73
C GLU A 86 4.40 2.52 7.41
N ILE A 87 3.07 2.51 7.35
CA ILE A 87 2.30 1.97 6.22
C ILE A 87 2.13 3.02 5.12
N ASP A 88 2.31 2.59 3.87
CA ASP A 88 2.06 3.41 2.68
C ASP A 88 0.54 3.46 2.39
N ILE A 89 -0.18 4.31 3.12
CA ILE A 89 -1.65 4.46 2.99
C ILE A 89 -2.05 4.79 1.55
N GLU A 90 -1.28 5.64 0.87
CA GLU A 90 -1.55 6.05 -0.52
C GLU A 90 -1.47 4.85 -1.48
N TRP A 91 -0.51 3.95 -1.27
CA TRP A 91 -0.43 2.71 -2.05
C TRP A 91 -1.69 1.84 -1.89
N TYR A 92 -2.15 1.64 -0.65
CA TYR A 92 -3.37 0.85 -0.40
C TYR A 92 -4.61 1.53 -0.98
N ALA A 93 -4.76 2.85 -0.79
CA ALA A 93 -5.87 3.62 -1.35
C ALA A 93 -5.92 3.51 -2.88
N LYS A 94 -4.76 3.63 -3.54
CA LYS A 94 -4.64 3.44 -4.99
C LYS A 94 -5.02 2.02 -5.41
N LYS A 95 -4.60 0.99 -4.67
CA LYS A 95 -4.97 -0.41 -5.00
C LYS A 95 -6.45 -0.68 -4.83
N LEU A 96 -7.09 -0.09 -3.83
CA LEU A 96 -8.55 -0.17 -3.66
C LEU A 96 -9.28 0.54 -4.79
N ASP A 97 -8.82 1.73 -5.21
CA ASP A 97 -9.38 2.44 -6.36
C ASP A 97 -9.21 1.65 -7.67
N GLU A 98 -8.03 1.09 -7.93
CA GLU A 98 -7.80 0.19 -9.07
C GLU A 98 -8.72 -1.04 -9.03
N ALA A 99 -8.88 -1.67 -7.87
CA ALA A 99 -9.78 -2.83 -7.71
C ALA A 99 -11.24 -2.45 -7.96
N PHE A 100 -11.69 -1.32 -7.43
CA PHE A 100 -13.05 -0.81 -7.62
C PHE A 100 -13.35 -0.54 -9.11
N LYS A 101 -12.42 0.12 -9.82
CA LYS A 101 -12.53 0.40 -11.26
C LYS A 101 -12.54 -0.86 -12.12
N ASN A 102 -11.91 -1.94 -11.66
CA ASN A 102 -11.94 -3.22 -12.37
C ASN A 102 -13.27 -3.99 -12.19
N ILE A 103 -14.05 -3.67 -11.16
CA ILE A 103 -15.34 -4.33 -10.88
C ILE A 103 -16.49 -3.59 -11.55
N ILE A 104 -16.45 -2.25 -11.56
CA ILE A 104 -17.56 -1.42 -12.00
C ILE A 104 -17.25 -0.85 -13.40
N PRO A 105 -18.18 -0.89 -14.36
CA PRO A 105 -17.94 -0.28 -15.67
C PRO A 105 -17.70 1.24 -15.57
N PRO A 106 -16.85 1.83 -16.44
CA PRO A 106 -16.52 3.26 -16.40
C PRO A 106 -17.71 4.22 -16.41
N GLU A 107 -18.79 3.85 -17.09
CA GLU A 107 -20.02 4.64 -17.16
C GLU A 107 -20.64 4.97 -15.79
N TYR A 108 -20.38 4.17 -14.75
CA TYR A 108 -20.98 4.34 -13.42
C TYR A 108 -20.17 5.22 -12.46
N TYR A 109 -18.90 5.55 -12.75
CA TYR A 109 -18.06 6.38 -11.86
C TYR A 109 -17.46 7.63 -12.51
N THR A 110 -17.70 7.89 -13.80
CA THR A 110 -17.14 9.05 -14.52
C THR A 110 -17.83 10.39 -14.17
N ARG A 111 -18.99 10.39 -13.50
CA ARG A 111 -19.82 11.59 -13.27
C ARG A 111 -19.20 12.65 -12.33
N ASN A 112 -18.21 12.31 -11.49
CA ASN A 112 -17.78 13.18 -10.39
C ASN A 112 -16.37 13.79 -10.50
N GLN A 113 -15.62 13.57 -11.59
CA GLN A 113 -14.25 14.11 -11.72
C GLN A 113 -14.18 15.59 -12.14
N SER A 114 -15.31 16.27 -12.40
CA SER A 114 -15.32 17.68 -12.85
C SER A 114 -15.36 18.73 -11.73
N LYS A 115 -15.47 18.35 -10.45
CA LYS A 115 -15.68 19.32 -9.35
C LYS A 115 -14.46 19.67 -8.50
N SER A 116 -13.27 19.14 -8.78
CA SER A 116 -12.05 19.43 -7.98
C SER A 116 -10.93 20.07 -8.79
N LYS A 117 -11.25 21.04 -9.66
CA LYS A 117 -10.25 21.90 -10.32
C LYS A 117 -10.60 23.39 -10.39
N ASN A 118 -11.57 23.88 -9.62
CA ASN A 118 -11.87 25.31 -9.53
C ASN A 118 -11.87 25.78 -8.07
N LYS A 119 -10.67 25.90 -7.48
CA LYS A 119 -10.44 26.83 -6.35
C LYS A 119 -9.09 27.52 -6.50
N SER A 120 -8.88 28.11 -7.66
CA SER A 120 -8.09 29.31 -7.84
C SER A 120 -8.75 30.07 -8.98
N LEU A 121 -8.72 31.40 -8.96
CA LEU A 121 -9.49 32.35 -9.79
C LEU A 121 -10.82 32.80 -9.16
N THR A 122 -10.72 33.53 -8.04
CA THR A 122 -11.47 34.79 -7.86
C THR A 122 -10.82 35.59 -6.74
N THR A 123 -9.83 36.41 -7.10
CA THR A 123 -9.61 37.73 -6.48
C THR A 123 -9.06 38.65 -7.56
N PHE A 124 -9.96 39.38 -8.23
CA PHE A 124 -9.67 40.65 -8.89
C PHE A 124 -10.89 41.58 -8.65
N GLY A 125 -10.62 42.79 -8.17
CA GLY A 125 -11.56 43.90 -7.90
C GLY A 125 -12.03 43.90 -6.45
N ILE A 126 -11.75 44.89 -5.60
CA ILE A 126 -11.67 46.36 -5.82
C ILE A 126 -10.38 46.92 -5.23
#